data_AF-A0AAW9EAP9-F1
#
_entry.id   AF-A0AAW9EAP9-F1
#
_cell.length_a   1.000
_cell.length_b   1.000
_cell.length_c   1.000
_cell.angle_alpha   90.00
_cell.angle_beta   90.00
_cell.angle_gamma   90.00
#
_symmetry.space_group_name_H-M   'P 1'
#
loop_
_entity.id
_entity.type
_entity.pdbx_description
1 polymer ?
#
loop_
_entity_poly.entity_id
_entity_poly.type
_entity_poly.pdbx_seq_one_letter_code
_entity_poly.pdbx_strand_id
1 'polypeptide(L)'
;EPWLGLKVKGIYCDCPPTNSIGLPYSGKYEDLICEARKGEIDRIYIAMDMQDDKKLKKLVKGLADTTCSVLLIPDIFTFNILQSRTEEVNGVPVVPLFDTPLNGINSVLKRLED
;
A
#
# COMPACT_ATOMS: atom_id res chain seq x y z
N GLU A 1 -2.27 20.58 -18.81
CA GLU A 1 -2.60 19.16 -19.08
C GLU A 1 -2.00 18.28 -17.98
N PRO A 2 -2.66 17.19 -17.55
CA PRO A 2 -2.05 16.28 -16.59
C PRO A 2 -0.87 15.59 -17.28
N TRP A 3 0.35 15.86 -16.80
CA TRP A 3 1.62 15.56 -17.47
C TRP A 3 1.92 14.07 -17.70
N LEU A 4 1.09 13.18 -17.15
CA LEU A 4 1.24 11.71 -17.21
C LEU A 4 0.22 11.02 -18.14
N GLY A 5 -0.74 11.76 -18.72
CA GLY A 5 -1.81 11.16 -19.53
C GLY A 5 -2.78 10.26 -18.75
N LEU A 6 -2.75 10.31 -17.41
CA LEU A 6 -3.61 9.51 -16.55
C LEU A 6 -4.96 10.21 -16.33
N LYS A 7 -6.06 9.47 -16.50
CA LYS A 7 -7.40 9.90 -16.09
C LYS A 7 -7.74 9.24 -14.76
N VAL A 8 -7.76 10.03 -13.68
CA VAL A 8 -8.07 9.51 -12.34
C VAL A 8 -9.57 9.21 -12.26
N LYS A 9 -9.93 7.93 -12.06
CA LYS A 9 -11.32 7.50 -11.90
C LYS A 9 -11.90 7.89 -10.54
N GLY A 10 -11.17 7.63 -9.45
CA GLY A 10 -11.55 8.02 -8.10
C GLY A 10 -10.93 7.15 -7.02
N ILE A 11 -11.45 7.27 -5.80
CA ILE A 11 -10.98 6.56 -4.61
C ILE A 11 -11.90 5.37 -4.32
N TYR A 12 -11.30 4.22 -3.99
CA TYR A 12 -12.01 3.03 -3.53
C TYR A 12 -11.66 2.74 -2.07
N CYS A 13 -12.67 2.54 -1.22
CA CYS A 13 -12.50 2.27 0.21
C CYS A 13 -13.76 1.61 0.78
N ASP A 14 -13.65 0.69 1.73
CA ASP A 14 -14.82 0.10 2.39
C ASP A 14 -15.60 1.13 3.22
N CYS A 15 -14.91 2.12 3.76
CA CYS A 15 -15.48 3.26 4.46
C CYS A 15 -15.32 4.51 3.60
N PRO A 16 -16.42 5.20 3.21
CA PRO A 16 -16.31 6.40 2.39
C PRO A 16 -15.46 7.46 3.11
N PRO A 17 -14.43 8.02 2.45
CA PRO A 17 -13.58 9.01 3.08
C PRO A 17 -14.38 10.29 3.32
N THR A 18 -14.40 10.76 4.58
CA THR A 18 -15.07 12.02 4.96
C THR A 18 -14.47 13.25 4.28
N ASN A 19 -13.20 13.16 3.85
CA ASN A 19 -12.47 14.26 3.23
C ASN A 19 -11.64 13.73 2.05
N SER A 20 -12.29 13.48 0.92
CA SER A 20 -11.56 13.16 -0.32
C SER A 20 -11.01 14.44 -0.93
N ILE A 21 -9.70 14.47 -1.20
CA ILE A 21 -8.99 15.62 -1.78
C ILE A 21 -9.43 15.78 -3.24
N GLY A 22 -10.61 16.35 -3.48
CA GLY A 22 -11.16 16.62 -4.82
C GLY A 22 -11.41 15.40 -5.71
N LEU A 23 -11.24 14.18 -5.18
CA LEU A 23 -11.45 12.93 -5.93
C LEU A 23 -12.81 12.31 -5.56
N PRO A 24 -13.56 11.81 -6.56
CA PRO A 24 -14.83 11.15 -6.30
C PRO A 24 -14.61 9.78 -5.64
N TYR A 25 -15.50 9.42 -4.72
CA TYR A 25 -15.59 8.06 -4.22
C TYR A 25 -16.22 7.15 -5.28
N SER A 26 -15.53 6.08 -5.67
CA SER A 26 -15.91 5.20 -6.79
C SER A 26 -16.41 3.81 -6.35
N GLY A 27 -16.33 3.47 -5.07
CA GLY A 27 -16.87 2.20 -4.56
C GLY A 27 -15.98 1.54 -3.52
N LYS A 28 -16.31 0.28 -3.20
CA LYS A 28 -15.54 -0.57 -2.27
C LYS A 28 -14.44 -1.34 -2.98
N TYR A 29 -13.64 -2.09 -2.22
CA TYR A 29 -12.58 -2.93 -2.80
C TYR A 29 -13.11 -4.01 -3.75
N GLU A 30 -14.32 -4.49 -3.52
CA GLU A 30 -14.96 -5.51 -4.37
C GLU A 30 -15.32 -4.93 -5.74
N ASP A 31 -15.80 -3.68 -5.77
CA ASP A 31 -16.07 -2.94 -7.01
C ASP A 31 -14.77 -2.70 -7.79
N LEU A 32 -13.70 -2.30 -7.08
CA LEU A 32 -12.37 -2.12 -7.66
C LEU A 32 -11.89 -3.39 -8.37
N ILE A 33 -12.00 -4.56 -7.73
CA ILE A 33 -11.59 -5.84 -8.32
C ILE A 33 -12.46 -6.18 -9.54
N CYS A 34 -13.77 -5.94 -9.47
CA CYS A 34 -14.69 -6.21 -10.58
C CYS A 34 -14.34 -5.37 -11.82
N GLU A 35 -14.10 -4.07 -11.64
CA GLU A 35 -13.75 -3.15 -12.71
C GLU A 35 -12.34 -3.38 -13.26
N ALA A 36 -11.38 -3.71 -12.38
CA ALA A 36 -10.05 -4.15 -12.76
C ALA A 36 -10.09 -5.38 -13.68
N ARG A 37 -10.94 -6.37 -13.36
CA ARG A 37 -11.15 -7.57 -14.20
C ARG A 37 -11.79 -7.26 -15.55
N LYS A 38 -12.64 -6.23 -15.63
CA LYS A 38 -13.24 -5.77 -16.89
C LYS A 38 -12.25 -5.03 -17.79
N GLY A 39 -11.04 -4.72 -17.30
CA GLY A 39 -10.05 -3.92 -18.03
C GLY A 39 -10.40 -2.43 -18.06
N GLU A 40 -11.26 -1.95 -17.16
CA GLU A 40 -11.63 -0.53 -17.08
C GLU A 40 -10.59 0.31 -16.31
N ILE A 41 -9.64 -0.35 -15.67
CA ILE A 41 -8.62 0.26 -14.81
C ILE A 41 -7.26 -0.27 -15.26
N ASP A 42 -6.35 0.61 -15.66
CA ASP A 42 -5.01 0.21 -16.07
C ASP A 42 -4.02 0.18 -14.90
N ARG A 43 -4.23 1.06 -13.92
CA ARG A 43 -3.31 1.28 -12.80
C ARG A 43 -4.04 1.49 -11.49
N ILE A 44 -3.56 0.83 -10.45
CA ILE A 44 -4.07 0.92 -9.08
C ILE A 44 -2.93 1.36 -8.16
N TYR A 45 -3.17 2.40 -7.38
CA TYR A 45 -2.24 2.87 -6.35
C TYR A 45 -2.84 2.57 -4.98
N ILE A 46 -2.15 1.74 -4.20
CA ILE A 46 -2.57 1.35 -2.86
C ILE A 46 -1.87 2.26 -1.85
N ALA A 47 -2.66 3.02 -1.09
CA ALA A 47 -2.18 3.96 -0.06
C ALA A 47 -2.84 3.69 1.31
N MET A 48 -3.22 2.43 1.58
CA MET A 48 -3.73 2.00 2.88
C MET A 48 -2.58 1.69 3.85
N ASP A 49 -2.83 1.80 5.15
CA ASP A 49 -1.88 1.43 6.19
C ASP A 49 -1.49 -0.05 6.06
N MET A 50 -0.18 -0.33 6.04
CA MET A 50 0.35 -1.68 5.90
C MET A 50 0.14 -2.56 7.15
N GLN A 51 -0.24 -1.97 8.29
CA GLN A 51 -0.58 -2.72 9.50
C GLN A 51 -1.82 -3.62 9.31
N ASP A 52 -2.68 -3.28 8.35
CA ASP A 52 -3.88 -4.05 8.01
C ASP A 52 -3.58 -5.19 7.01
N ASP A 53 -2.55 -5.98 7.32
CA ASP A 53 -1.93 -7.02 6.47
C ASP A 53 -2.96 -7.99 5.85
N LYS A 54 -4.02 -8.34 6.58
CA LYS A 54 -5.10 -9.22 6.09
C LYS A 54 -5.90 -8.58 4.95
N LYS A 55 -6.23 -7.29 5.05
CA LYS A 55 -7.00 -6.58 4.02
C LYS A 55 -6.16 -6.36 2.78
N LEU A 56 -4.91 -5.95 2.96
CA LEU A 56 -3.96 -5.78 1.87
C LEU A 56 -3.75 -7.10 1.10
N LYS A 57 -3.48 -8.21 1.80
CA LYS A 57 -3.34 -9.53 1.18
C LYS A 57 -4.59 -9.97 0.43
N LYS A 58 -5.78 -9.75 1.00
CA LYS A 58 -7.06 -10.07 0.34
C LYS A 58 -7.24 -9.25 -0.95
N LEU A 59 -6.95 -7.95 -0.90
CA LEU A 59 -7.04 -7.06 -2.06
C LEU A 59 -6.04 -7.45 -3.15
N VAL A 60 -4.76 -7.60 -2.81
CA VAL A 60 -3.71 -7.99 -3.77
C VAL A 60 -4.03 -9.33 -4.39
N LYS A 61 -4.50 -10.32 -3.62
CA LYS A 61 -4.94 -11.61 -4.15
C LYS A 61 -6.11 -11.47 -5.11
N GLY A 62 -7.08 -10.59 -4.83
CA GLY A 62 -8.20 -10.31 -5.72
C GLY A 62 -7.79 -9.67 -7.05
N LEU A 63 -6.74 -8.83 -7.00
CA LEU A 63 -6.18 -8.14 -8.16
C LEU A 63 -5.17 -8.98 -8.95
N ALA A 64 -4.67 -10.09 -8.40
CA ALA A 64 -3.66 -10.94 -9.02
C ALA A 64 -4.10 -11.54 -10.37
N ASP A 65 -5.41 -11.78 -10.53
CA ASP A 65 -6.00 -12.31 -11.77
C ASP A 65 -6.41 -11.20 -12.76
N THR A 66 -5.93 -9.97 -12.58
CA THR A 66 -6.25 -8.81 -13.45
C THR A 66 -5.04 -8.41 -14.28
N THR A 67 -5.29 -7.68 -15.38
CA THR A 67 -4.21 -7.11 -16.21
C THR A 67 -3.72 -5.75 -15.69
N CYS A 68 -4.22 -5.31 -14.53
CA CYS A 68 -3.93 -4.00 -13.98
C CYS A 68 -2.53 -3.95 -13.35
N SER A 69 -1.83 -2.85 -13.55
CA SER A 69 -0.59 -2.59 -12.79
C SER A 69 -0.94 -2.11 -11.38
N VAL A 70 -0.54 -2.87 -10.36
CA VAL A 70 -0.80 -2.54 -8.94
C VAL A 70 0.48 -2.05 -8.28
N LEU A 71 0.45 -0.83 -7.75
CA LEU A 71 1.58 -0.17 -7.11
C LEU A 71 1.24 0.13 -5.65
N LEU A 72 2.11 -0.28 -4.73
CA LEU A 72 2.01 0.04 -3.31
C LEU A 72 2.80 1.33 -3.03
N ILE A 73 2.12 2.33 -2.47
CA ILE A 73 2.75 3.57 -2.01
C ILE A 73 3.15 3.38 -0.54
N PRO A 74 4.44 3.50 -0.18
CA PRO A 74 4.87 3.41 1.20
C PRO A 74 4.36 4.59 2.03
N ASP A 75 3.93 4.33 3.27
CA ASP A 75 3.52 5.38 4.22
C ASP A 75 4.73 6.11 4.84
N ILE A 76 4.46 7.20 5.55
CA ILE A 76 5.49 8.03 6.24
C ILE A 76 6.30 7.19 7.26
N PHE A 77 5.69 6.18 7.89
CA PHE A 77 6.41 5.27 8.80
C PHE A 77 7.43 4.40 8.04
N THR A 78 7.06 3.91 6.86
CA THR A 78 7.96 3.19 5.94
C THR A 78 9.08 4.11 5.43
N PHE A 79 8.76 5.37 5.14
CA PHE A 79 9.76 6.39 4.79
C PHE A 79 10.74 6.68 5.93
N ASN A 80 10.27 6.78 7.18
CA ASN A 80 11.13 7.00 8.35
C ASN A 80 12.08 5.82 8.60
N ILE A 81 11.67 4.56 8.37
CA ILE A 81 12.57 3.41 8.44
C ILE A 81 13.64 3.47 7.33
N LEU A 82 13.29 3.93 6.13
CA LEU A 82 14.24 4.08 5.02
C LEU A 82 15.22 5.25 5.22
N GLN A 83 14.79 6.35 5.86
CA GLN A 83 15.62 7.53 6.16
C GLN A 83 16.36 7.46 7.51
N SER A 84 15.94 6.61 8.45
CA SER A 84 16.61 6.33 9.74
C SER A 84 18.04 5.81 9.58
N ARG A 85 18.50 5.56 8.35
CA ARG A 85 19.91 5.27 8.05
C ARG A 85 20.86 6.47 8.19
N THR A 86 20.41 7.65 8.64
CA THR A 86 21.33 8.78 8.85
C THR A 86 20.93 9.69 10.00
N GLU A 87 21.23 9.30 11.25
CA GLU A 87 21.51 10.29 12.29
C GLU A 87 22.69 9.83 13.16
N GLU A 88 23.77 10.62 13.12
CA GLU A 88 24.98 10.45 13.89
C GLU A 88 24.92 11.22 15.22
N VAL A 89 25.23 10.55 16.33
CA VAL A 89 25.62 11.21 17.59
C VAL A 89 27.14 11.06 17.71
N ASN A 90 27.89 12.17 17.57
CA ASN A 90 29.37 12.20 17.50
C ASN A 90 30.00 11.42 16.32
N GLY A 91 29.38 11.41 15.14
CA GLY A 91 29.91 10.62 14.01
C GLY A 91 29.55 9.13 14.06
N VAL A 92 28.67 8.74 14.98
CA VAL A 92 28.24 7.34 15.17
C VAL A 92 26.73 7.25 14.97
N PRO A 93 26.24 6.48 13.99
CA PRO A 93 24.81 6.36 13.74
C PRO A 93 24.09 5.73 14.94
N VAL A 94 23.03 6.36 15.45
CA VAL A 94 22.25 5.84 16.58
C VAL A 94 20.79 5.67 16.17
N VAL A 95 20.24 4.47 16.36
CA VAL A 95 18.81 4.17 16.18
C VAL A 95 18.16 4.05 17.57
N PRO A 96 17.19 4.90 17.94
CA PRO A 96 16.51 4.77 19.23
C PRO A 96 15.60 3.53 19.21
N LEU A 97 16.05 2.49 19.91
CA LEU A 97 15.29 1.27 20.18
C LEU A 97 14.27 1.53 21.29
N PHE A 98 13.04 1.85 20.88
CA PHE A 98 11.87 1.34 21.59
C PHE A 98 11.16 0.35 20.66
N ASP A 99 11.39 -0.94 20.96
CA ASP A 99 10.63 -2.14 20.53
C ASP A 99 9.11 -1.92 20.72
N THR A 100 8.12 -2.45 20.00
CA THR A 100 7.89 -3.60 19.06
C THR A 100 6.42 -3.47 18.55
N PRO A 101 5.88 -4.29 17.61
CA PRO A 101 6.50 -5.38 16.86
C PRO A 101 6.34 -5.32 15.33
N LEU A 102 7.39 -5.82 14.67
CA LEU A 102 7.33 -6.44 13.35
C LEU A 102 6.41 -7.68 13.40
N ASN A 103 5.12 -7.49 13.10
CA ASN A 103 4.23 -8.63 12.90
C ASN A 103 4.50 -9.27 11.53
N GLY A 104 5.31 -10.34 11.53
CA GLY A 104 4.87 -11.58 10.88
C GLY A 104 5.51 -12.03 9.57
N ILE A 105 6.54 -11.38 9.02
CA ILE A 105 7.09 -11.79 7.70
C ILE A 105 8.26 -12.80 7.79
N ASN A 106 8.91 -12.97 8.96
CA ASN A 106 10.07 -13.87 9.08
C ASN A 106 9.80 -15.30 9.61
N SER A 107 8.55 -15.66 9.93
CA SER A 107 8.23 -17.03 10.40
C SER A 107 7.66 -17.95 9.32
N VAL A 108 7.07 -17.39 8.24
CA VAL A 108 6.47 -18.19 7.15
C VAL A 108 7.51 -18.56 6.09
N LEU A 109 8.51 -17.70 5.84
CA LEU A 109 9.53 -17.96 4.83
C LEU A 109 10.55 -19.04 5.24
N LYS A 110 10.63 -19.37 6.54
CA LYS A 110 11.60 -20.35 7.07
C LYS A 110 11.07 -21.79 7.16
N ARG A 111 9.79 -22.05 6.88
CA ARG A 111 9.18 -23.41 6.92
C ARG A 111 9.00 -24.06 5.55
N LEU A 112 9.51 -23.45 4.48
CA LEU A 112 9.58 -24.09 3.16
C LEU A 112 10.97 -24.66 2.85
N GLU A 113 11.96 -24.36 3.69
CA GLU A 113 13.34 -24.83 3.54
C GLU A 113 13.80 -25.74 4.71
N ASP A 114 12.88 -26.06 5.64
CA ASP A 114 12.97 -27.26 6.50
C ASP A 114 11.93 -28.28 6.02
#